data_AF-A0AAU1D3Q1-F1
#
_entry.id   AF-A0AAU1D3Q1-F1
#
_cell.length_a   1.000
_cell.length_b   1.000
_cell.length_c   1.000
_cell.angle_alpha   90.00
_cell.angle_beta   90.00
_cell.angle_gamma   90.00
#
_symmetry.space_group_name_H-M   'P 1'
#
loop_
_entity.id
_entity.type
_entity.pdbx_description
1 polymer ?
#
loop_
_entity_poly.entity_id
_entity_poly.type
_entity_poly.pdbx_seq_one_letter_code
_entity_poly.pdbx_strand_id
1 'polypeptide(L)'
;MPSVRTAKQRRYLVCPPEHFDVRYSINPWMTSVEPVDTALAQKQWDGLVSLYRELGHTVDTLEPVVDLPDMVFAANSALVLDGKVFGAQFHAPERQPEAAHYRTWFEGAGFETRVPSHTCEGEGDFTPVGGFILAGTGFRTLPAAHHEAQEFFGTPTVSLHLVDPHFYHLDTALFALDESNIAYYPGAFSEGSQQVLKALFPDAVVSAREDALAFGLNSISDGRNVVIAQDATGLIDSIEAHGYVPIPVDLSEFRKAGGGAKCCTQEIRG
;
A
#
# COMPACT_ATOMS: atom_id res chain seq x y z
N MET A 1 11.81 19.12 24.17
CA MET A 1 11.96 19.11 22.71
C MET A 1 11.25 17.86 22.21
N PRO A 2 10.43 17.92 21.15
CA PRO A 2 9.94 16.70 20.53
C PRO A 2 11.14 15.83 20.15
N SER A 3 11.06 14.52 20.42
CA SER A 3 12.13 13.58 20.07
C SER A 3 12.39 13.66 18.57
N VAL A 4 13.66 13.75 18.16
CA VAL A 4 14.02 13.77 16.75
C VAL A 4 13.61 12.44 16.10
N ARG A 5 12.73 12.48 15.11
CA ARG A 5 12.33 11.30 14.33
C ARG A 5 13.54 10.74 13.60
N THR A 6 13.67 9.41 13.59
CA THR A 6 14.78 8.69 12.96
C THR A 6 14.23 7.79 11.87
N ALA A 7 14.81 7.89 10.67
CA ALA A 7 14.47 7.01 9.56
C ALA A 7 14.93 5.58 9.85
N LYS A 8 14.07 4.60 9.57
CA LYS A 8 14.43 3.18 9.61
C LYS A 8 14.71 2.67 8.21
N GLN A 9 15.81 1.95 8.04
CA GLN A 9 16.07 1.27 6.78
C GLN A 9 14.97 0.22 6.53
N ARG A 10 14.39 0.26 5.33
CA ARG A 10 13.37 -0.68 4.87
C ARG A 10 13.90 -1.51 3.70
N ARG A 11 13.23 -2.63 3.42
CA ARG A 11 13.45 -3.47 2.24
C ARG A 11 12.14 -3.53 1.46
N TYR A 12 12.22 -3.25 0.16
CA TYR A 12 11.06 -3.22 -0.72
C TYR A 12 11.23 -4.20 -1.88
N LEU A 13 10.12 -4.81 -2.30
CA LEU A 13 9.97 -5.47 -3.59
C LEU A 13 9.08 -4.60 -4.48
N VAL A 14 9.56 -4.34 -5.69
CA VAL A 14 8.85 -3.57 -6.73
C VAL A 14 8.82 -4.36 -8.04
N CYS A 15 7.93 -3.99 -8.96
CA CYS A 15 7.89 -4.55 -10.31
C CYS A 15 7.97 -3.40 -11.34
N PRO A 16 8.91 -3.45 -12.31
CA PRO A 16 9.01 -2.46 -13.38
C PRO A 16 7.74 -2.37 -14.24
N PRO A 17 7.42 -1.20 -14.81
CA PRO A 17 6.20 -0.97 -15.58
C PRO A 17 6.32 -1.34 -17.07
N GLU A 18 7.19 -2.28 -17.45
CA GLU A 18 7.45 -2.63 -18.87
C GLU A 18 6.20 -3.10 -19.63
N HIS A 19 5.22 -3.64 -18.91
CA HIS A 19 3.94 -4.12 -19.44
C HIS A 19 2.73 -3.39 -18.84
N PHE A 20 2.97 -2.28 -18.14
CA PHE A 20 1.91 -1.51 -17.48
C PHE A 20 0.99 -0.83 -18.49
N ASP A 21 -0.31 -0.99 -18.28
CA ASP A 21 -1.37 -0.43 -19.11
C ASP A 21 -2.71 -0.51 -18.38
N VAL A 22 -3.71 0.29 -18.77
CA VAL A 22 -5.08 0.23 -18.23
C VAL A 22 -5.96 -0.50 -19.25
N ARG A 23 -6.03 -1.84 -19.14
CA ARG A 23 -6.71 -2.70 -20.14
C ARG A 23 -8.15 -3.10 -19.79
N TYR A 24 -8.53 -2.90 -18.54
CA TYR A 24 -9.82 -3.29 -17.97
C TYR A 24 -10.21 -2.31 -16.86
N SER A 25 -11.44 -2.44 -16.34
CA SER A 25 -11.96 -1.55 -15.29
C SER A 25 -12.45 -2.38 -14.11
N ILE A 26 -11.64 -2.43 -13.05
CA ILE A 26 -11.91 -3.20 -11.82
C ILE A 26 -11.93 -2.30 -10.56
N ASN A 27 -11.87 -0.97 -10.75
CA ASN A 27 -12.05 0.05 -9.71
C ASN A 27 -12.58 1.36 -10.34
N PRO A 28 -13.10 2.31 -9.54
CA PRO A 28 -13.66 3.56 -10.07
C PRO A 28 -12.67 4.51 -10.74
N TRP A 29 -11.36 4.31 -10.60
CA TRP A 29 -10.32 5.16 -11.19
C TRP A 29 -9.95 4.76 -12.61
N MET A 30 -10.13 3.47 -12.93
CA MET A 30 -9.91 2.89 -14.26
C MET A 30 -11.04 3.27 -15.24
N THR A 31 -11.29 4.57 -15.37
CA THR A 31 -12.25 5.17 -16.30
C THR A 31 -11.58 6.12 -17.29
N SER A 32 -10.28 6.35 -17.15
CA SER A 32 -9.52 7.24 -18.05
C SER A 32 -9.60 6.73 -19.49
N VAL A 33 -9.99 7.63 -20.39
CA VAL A 33 -9.89 7.40 -21.84
C VAL A 33 -8.48 7.65 -22.36
N GLU A 34 -7.63 8.30 -21.56
CA GLU A 34 -6.24 8.57 -21.92
C GLU A 34 -5.41 7.32 -21.65
N PRO A 35 -4.65 6.85 -22.65
CA PRO A 35 -3.75 5.72 -22.48
C PRO A 35 -2.65 6.04 -21.48
N VAL A 36 -2.03 4.99 -20.94
CA VAL A 36 -0.81 5.10 -20.16
C VAL A 36 0.33 5.58 -21.08
N ASP A 37 1.00 6.66 -20.68
CA ASP A 37 2.27 7.07 -21.26
C ASP A 37 3.36 6.19 -20.64
N THR A 38 3.71 5.12 -21.35
CA THR A 38 4.70 4.13 -20.89
C THR A 38 6.08 4.72 -20.60
N ALA A 39 6.51 5.74 -21.36
CA ALA A 39 7.80 6.40 -21.13
C ALA A 39 7.76 7.25 -19.86
N LEU A 40 6.65 7.95 -19.61
CA LEU A 40 6.45 8.68 -18.37
C LEU A 40 6.31 7.73 -17.17
N ALA A 41 5.54 6.64 -17.30
CA ALA A 41 5.39 5.64 -16.24
C ALA A 41 6.73 5.01 -15.84
N GLN A 42 7.59 4.67 -16.82
CA GLN A 42 8.94 4.20 -16.55
C GLN A 42 9.77 5.25 -15.80
N LYS A 43 9.75 6.51 -16.25
CA LYS A 43 10.48 7.60 -15.59
C LYS A 43 10.01 7.84 -14.15
N GLN A 44 8.69 7.80 -13.92
CA GLN A 44 8.10 7.96 -12.60
C GLN A 44 8.52 6.81 -11.66
N TRP A 45 8.49 5.56 -12.17
CA TRP A 45 8.96 4.39 -11.43
C TRP A 45 10.45 4.43 -11.12
N ASP A 46 11.29 4.78 -12.11
CA ASP A 46 12.74 4.94 -11.92
C ASP A 46 13.05 5.99 -10.84
N GLY A 47 12.29 7.09 -10.84
CA GLY A 47 12.37 8.14 -9.83
C GLY A 47 12.03 7.62 -8.43
N LEU A 48 10.94 6.86 -8.28
CA LEU A 48 10.53 6.25 -7.02
C LEU A 48 11.60 5.27 -6.48
N VAL A 49 12.10 4.38 -7.33
CA VAL A 49 13.14 3.40 -6.96
C VAL A 49 14.46 4.07 -6.62
N SER A 50 14.85 5.10 -7.36
CA SER A 50 16.06 5.89 -7.07
C SER A 50 15.94 6.60 -5.72
N LEU A 51 14.79 7.23 -5.46
CA LEU A 51 14.51 7.87 -4.17
C LEU A 51 14.64 6.88 -3.00
N TYR A 52 14.08 5.68 -3.12
CA TYR A 52 14.22 4.66 -2.07
C TYR A 52 15.68 4.31 -1.79
N ARG A 53 16.51 4.17 -2.83
CA ARG A 53 17.95 3.89 -2.68
C ARG A 53 18.70 5.07 -2.06
N GLU A 54 18.36 6.30 -2.44
CA GLU A 54 18.93 7.53 -1.86
C GLU A 54 18.60 7.68 -0.36
N LEU A 55 17.40 7.26 0.05
CA LEU A 55 17.00 7.18 1.46
C LEU A 55 17.64 6.01 2.22
N GLY A 56 18.47 5.20 1.54
CA GLY A 56 19.22 4.09 2.13
C GLY A 56 18.44 2.79 2.24
N HIS A 57 17.28 2.67 1.57
CA HIS A 57 16.49 1.44 1.54
C HIS A 57 17.07 0.41 0.57
N THR A 58 16.78 -0.86 0.82
CA THR A 58 17.07 -1.95 -0.10
C THR A 58 15.87 -2.14 -1.04
N VAL A 59 16.12 -2.24 -2.34
CA VAL A 59 15.06 -2.43 -3.34
C VAL A 59 15.39 -3.62 -4.21
N ASP A 60 14.56 -4.66 -4.09
CA ASP A 60 14.55 -5.83 -4.96
C ASP A 60 13.49 -5.64 -6.07
N THR A 61 13.69 -6.35 -7.19
CA THR A 61 12.79 -6.28 -8.34
C THR A 61 12.23 -7.66 -8.69
N LEU A 62 10.94 -7.72 -9.00
CA LEU A 62 10.30 -8.84 -9.69
C LEU A 62 10.29 -8.55 -11.19
N GLU A 63 10.57 -9.56 -12.01
CA GLU A 63 10.45 -9.45 -13.47
C GLU A 63 8.97 -9.29 -13.87
N PRO A 64 8.60 -8.27 -14.67
CA PRO A 64 7.23 -8.10 -15.13
C PRO A 64 6.84 -9.20 -16.12
N VAL A 65 5.54 -9.50 -16.21
CA VAL A 65 5.01 -10.55 -17.10
C VAL A 65 4.04 -9.94 -18.10
N VAL A 66 4.20 -10.33 -19.36
CA VAL A 66 3.30 -9.91 -20.44
C VAL A 66 1.86 -10.26 -20.09
N ASP A 67 0.93 -9.36 -20.41
CA ASP A 67 -0.50 -9.47 -20.14
C ASP A 67 -0.94 -9.41 -18.66
N LEU A 68 -0.01 -9.13 -17.74
CA LEU A 68 -0.31 -8.84 -16.33
C LEU A 68 0.09 -7.38 -15.98
N PRO A 69 -0.63 -6.37 -16.50
CA PRO A 69 -0.21 -4.97 -16.40
C PRO A 69 -0.18 -4.46 -14.95
N ASP A 70 -1.05 -4.98 -14.08
CA ASP A 70 -1.15 -4.55 -12.68
C ASP A 70 -0.07 -5.18 -11.77
N MET A 71 0.86 -5.98 -12.31
CA MET A 71 2.02 -6.46 -11.54
C MET A 71 2.86 -5.30 -10.98
N VAL A 72 2.78 -4.10 -11.53
CA VAL A 72 3.42 -2.93 -10.92
C VAL A 72 2.95 -2.67 -9.49
N PHE A 73 1.73 -3.06 -9.13
CA PHE A 73 1.13 -2.88 -7.81
C PHE A 73 1.52 -4.01 -6.85
N ALA A 74 2.81 -4.04 -6.52
CA ALA A 74 3.43 -5.08 -5.72
C ALA A 74 2.83 -5.23 -4.32
N ALA A 75 2.34 -4.17 -3.68
CA ALA A 75 1.77 -4.24 -2.33
C ALA A 75 0.58 -5.21 -2.25
N ASN A 76 -0.13 -5.45 -3.35
CA ASN A 76 -1.27 -6.36 -3.31
C ASN A 76 -0.88 -7.84 -3.30
N SER A 77 0.41 -8.16 -3.41
CA SER A 77 0.90 -9.52 -3.58
C SER A 77 1.01 -10.32 -2.29
N ALA A 78 1.29 -9.66 -1.17
CA ALA A 78 1.47 -10.32 0.12
C ALA A 78 1.38 -9.35 1.31
N LEU A 79 1.20 -9.93 2.49
CA LEU A 79 1.62 -9.36 3.75
C LEU A 79 2.88 -10.08 4.23
N VAL A 80 3.94 -9.32 4.56
CA VAL A 80 5.20 -9.88 5.07
C VAL A 80 5.46 -9.39 6.49
N LEU A 81 5.64 -10.32 7.42
CA LEU A 81 5.98 -10.05 8.83
C LEU A 81 6.89 -11.13 9.38
N ASP A 82 7.94 -10.73 10.10
CA ASP A 82 8.91 -11.60 10.78
C ASP A 82 9.42 -12.75 9.89
N GLY A 83 9.71 -12.45 8.62
CA GLY A 83 10.22 -13.43 7.66
C GLY A 83 9.18 -14.45 7.14
N LYS A 84 7.90 -14.26 7.46
CA LYS A 84 6.78 -15.07 6.95
C LYS A 84 5.96 -14.25 5.94
N VAL A 85 5.42 -14.93 4.93
CA VAL A 85 4.70 -14.31 3.83
C VAL A 85 3.30 -14.90 3.74
N PHE A 86 2.27 -14.08 3.95
CA PHE A 86 0.89 -14.42 3.64
C PHE A 86 0.54 -13.84 2.28
N GLY A 87 0.40 -14.69 1.27
CA GLY A 87 0.24 -14.28 -0.12
C GLY A 87 -1.11 -13.66 -0.44
N ALA A 88 -1.40 -13.52 -1.74
CA ALA A 88 -2.65 -12.99 -2.25
C ALA A 88 -3.55 -14.08 -2.88
N GLN A 89 -4.85 -13.82 -2.83
CA GLN A 89 -5.89 -14.45 -3.63
C GLN A 89 -6.79 -13.32 -4.14
N PHE A 90 -6.49 -12.82 -5.34
CA PHE A 90 -7.13 -11.63 -5.90
C PHE A 90 -8.64 -11.80 -6.13
N HIS A 91 -9.38 -10.73 -5.89
CA HIS A 91 -10.81 -10.63 -6.18
C HIS A 91 -11.06 -10.67 -7.69
N ALA A 92 -10.33 -9.81 -8.42
CA ALA A 92 -10.46 -9.67 -9.87
C ALA A 92 -9.78 -10.84 -10.61
N PRO A 93 -10.47 -11.58 -11.49
CA PRO A 93 -9.88 -12.67 -12.28
C PRO A 93 -8.64 -12.25 -13.08
N GLU A 94 -8.61 -11.00 -13.56
CA GLU A 94 -7.51 -10.42 -14.34
C GLU A 94 -6.19 -10.43 -13.58
N ARG A 95 -6.22 -10.26 -12.25
CA ARG A 95 -5.03 -10.19 -11.39
C ARG A 95 -4.66 -11.53 -10.74
N GLN A 96 -5.54 -12.53 -10.78
CA GLN A 96 -5.29 -13.84 -10.14
C GLN A 96 -3.96 -14.52 -10.56
N PRO A 97 -3.51 -14.44 -11.83
CA PRO A 97 -2.24 -15.05 -12.23
C PRO A 97 -1.02 -14.43 -11.54
N GLU A 98 -1.07 -13.16 -11.14
CA GLU A 98 0.04 -12.43 -10.51
C GLU A 98 0.51 -13.12 -9.21
N ALA A 99 -0.42 -13.67 -8.43
CA ALA A 99 -0.15 -14.27 -7.13
C ALA A 99 0.89 -15.39 -7.21
N ALA A 100 0.91 -16.17 -8.29
CA ALA A 100 1.88 -17.25 -8.47
C ALA A 100 3.30 -16.73 -8.73
N HIS A 101 3.44 -15.62 -9.45
CA HIS A 101 4.74 -15.00 -9.76
C HIS A 101 5.38 -14.42 -8.51
N TYR A 102 4.62 -13.66 -7.72
CA TYR A 102 5.10 -13.13 -6.44
C TYR A 102 5.45 -14.24 -5.44
N ARG A 103 4.60 -15.27 -5.32
CA ARG A 103 4.90 -16.43 -4.46
C ARG A 103 6.21 -17.09 -4.87
N THR A 104 6.42 -17.33 -6.16
CA THR A 104 7.65 -17.94 -6.69
C THR A 104 8.87 -17.11 -6.33
N TRP A 105 8.77 -15.78 -6.41
CA TRP A 105 9.85 -14.88 -6.03
C TRP A 105 10.17 -14.98 -4.53
N PHE A 106 9.15 -14.94 -3.66
CA PHE A 106 9.34 -15.06 -2.22
C PHE A 106 9.95 -16.41 -1.82
N GLU A 107 9.46 -17.50 -2.39
CA GLU A 107 10.02 -18.85 -2.15
C GLU A 107 11.47 -18.94 -2.64
N GLY A 108 11.78 -18.37 -3.81
CA GLY A 108 13.15 -18.30 -4.34
C GLY A 108 14.09 -17.44 -3.48
N ALA A 109 13.55 -16.44 -2.79
CA ALA A 109 14.28 -15.61 -1.82
C ALA A 109 14.37 -16.25 -0.41
N GLY A 110 13.81 -17.46 -0.22
CA GLY A 110 13.93 -18.24 1.01
C GLY A 110 12.85 -17.98 2.06
N PHE A 111 11.75 -17.30 1.72
CA PHE A 111 10.66 -17.04 2.65
C PHE A 111 9.70 -18.22 2.77
N GLU A 112 9.12 -18.41 3.97
CA GLU A 112 7.98 -19.31 4.16
C GLU A 112 6.69 -18.62 3.67
N THR A 113 6.06 -19.18 2.65
CA THR A 113 4.83 -18.63 2.07
C THR A 113 3.59 -19.42 2.50
N ARG A 114 2.50 -18.71 2.74
CA ARG A 114 1.15 -19.27 2.91
C ARG A 114 0.23 -18.67 1.85
N VAL A 115 -0.38 -19.54 1.05
CA VAL A 115 -1.48 -19.15 0.16
C VAL A 115 -2.75 -18.98 1.00
N PRO A 116 -3.46 -17.85 0.91
CA PRO A 116 -4.76 -17.66 1.57
C PRO A 116 -5.80 -18.66 1.05
N SER A 117 -6.79 -18.98 1.89
CA SER A 117 -7.95 -19.78 1.49
C SER A 117 -9.12 -18.91 1.02
N HIS A 118 -9.09 -17.62 1.36
CA HIS A 118 -10.10 -16.62 1.01
C HIS A 118 -9.46 -15.42 0.30
N THR A 119 -10.29 -14.66 -0.43
CA THR A 119 -9.87 -13.45 -1.12
C THR A 119 -9.12 -12.49 -0.19
N CYS A 120 -7.90 -12.14 -0.61
CA CYS A 120 -6.89 -11.42 0.15
C CYS A 120 -6.00 -10.67 -0.85
N GLU A 121 -5.86 -9.35 -0.69
CA GLU A 121 -5.04 -8.51 -1.58
C GLU A 121 -3.89 -7.83 -0.83
N GLY A 122 -3.25 -8.61 0.06
CA GLY A 122 -1.95 -8.29 0.66
C GLY A 122 -1.92 -6.96 1.42
N GLU A 123 -0.78 -6.27 1.36
CA GLU A 123 -0.58 -4.94 1.94
C GLU A 123 -1.41 -3.82 1.29
N GLY A 124 -2.17 -4.11 0.23
CA GLY A 124 -3.25 -3.22 -0.19
C GLY A 124 -4.36 -3.13 0.86
N ASP A 125 -4.68 -4.24 1.54
CA ASP A 125 -5.71 -4.29 2.57
C ASP A 125 -5.17 -4.56 3.98
N PHE A 126 -3.88 -4.87 4.13
CA PHE A 126 -3.25 -5.08 5.44
C PHE A 126 -2.18 -4.02 5.74
N THR A 127 -2.30 -3.33 6.86
CA THR A 127 -1.31 -2.36 7.34
C THR A 127 -0.81 -2.74 8.73
N PRO A 128 0.42 -3.27 8.85
CA PRO A 128 1.05 -3.49 10.16
C PRO A 128 1.42 -2.17 10.84
N VAL A 129 0.95 -1.96 12.07
CA VAL A 129 1.27 -0.78 12.89
C VAL A 129 0.88 -1.01 14.35
N GLY A 130 1.67 -0.49 15.30
CA GLY A 130 1.33 -0.50 16.73
C GLY A 130 1.24 -1.89 17.36
N GLY A 131 1.88 -2.90 16.77
CA GLY A 131 1.73 -4.31 17.18
C GLY A 131 0.42 -4.95 16.71
N PHE A 132 -0.33 -4.29 15.83
CA PHE A 132 -1.53 -4.81 15.18
C PHE A 132 -1.30 -4.99 13.68
N ILE A 133 -2.16 -5.79 13.06
CA ILE A 133 -2.44 -5.73 11.63
C ILE A 133 -3.79 -5.04 11.46
N LEU A 134 -3.82 -3.82 10.91
CA LEU A 134 -5.07 -3.21 10.48
C LEU A 134 -5.49 -3.86 9.16
N ALA A 135 -6.75 -4.29 9.05
CA ALA A 135 -7.24 -5.12 7.94
C ALA A 135 -8.52 -4.56 7.32
N GLY A 136 -8.42 -4.09 6.08
CA GLY A 136 -9.51 -3.53 5.29
C GLY A 136 -10.44 -4.61 4.72
N THR A 137 -11.75 -4.36 4.80
CA THR A 137 -12.79 -5.17 4.14
C THR A 137 -13.87 -4.25 3.58
N GLY A 138 -14.63 -4.76 2.60
CA GLY A 138 -15.82 -4.08 2.06
C GLY A 138 -15.88 -4.19 0.54
N PHE A 139 -14.72 -4.16 -0.11
CA PHE A 139 -14.60 -4.20 -1.56
C PHE A 139 -13.75 -5.37 -2.08
N ARG A 140 -12.56 -5.60 -1.50
CA ARG A 140 -11.59 -6.59 -2.00
C ARG A 140 -11.38 -7.75 -1.03
N THR A 141 -10.57 -7.55 0.01
CA THR A 141 -10.27 -8.59 1.00
C THR A 141 -11.50 -8.97 1.84
N LEU A 142 -11.67 -10.28 2.07
CA LEU A 142 -12.77 -10.81 2.87
C LEU A 142 -12.39 -10.92 4.35
N PRO A 143 -13.34 -10.72 5.29
CA PRO A 143 -13.05 -10.82 6.72
C PRO A 143 -12.46 -12.17 7.16
N ALA A 144 -12.74 -13.26 6.44
CA ALA A 144 -12.16 -14.57 6.71
C ALA A 144 -10.63 -14.59 6.54
N ALA A 145 -10.08 -13.83 5.58
CA ALA A 145 -8.64 -13.69 5.40
C ALA A 145 -7.97 -12.95 6.58
N HIS A 146 -8.70 -12.10 7.30
CA HIS A 146 -8.18 -11.40 8.48
C HIS A 146 -7.87 -12.40 9.61
N HIS A 147 -8.76 -13.38 9.79
CA HIS A 147 -8.56 -14.45 10.76
C HIS A 147 -7.39 -15.36 10.34
N GLU A 148 -7.29 -15.71 9.04
CA GLU A 148 -6.14 -16.48 8.54
C GLU A 148 -4.80 -15.76 8.78
N ALA A 149 -4.74 -14.45 8.50
CA ALA A 149 -3.55 -13.65 8.76
C ALA A 149 -3.21 -13.61 10.26
N GLN A 150 -4.22 -13.41 11.13
CA GLN A 150 -4.01 -13.43 12.58
C GLN A 150 -3.41 -14.75 13.06
N GLU A 151 -3.98 -15.89 12.66
CA GLU A 151 -3.50 -17.21 13.06
C GLU A 151 -2.11 -17.53 12.46
N PHE A 152 -1.85 -17.06 11.25
CA PHE A 152 -0.56 -17.30 10.59
C PHE A 152 0.58 -16.49 11.22
N PHE A 153 0.34 -15.23 11.59
CA PHE A 153 1.37 -14.35 12.16
C PHE A 153 1.40 -14.35 13.70
N GLY A 154 0.31 -14.76 14.36
CA GLY A 154 0.16 -14.61 15.81
C GLY A 154 0.01 -13.14 16.25
N THR A 155 -0.35 -12.25 15.33
CA THR A 155 -0.47 -10.81 15.56
C THR A 155 -1.94 -10.40 15.57
N PRO A 156 -2.43 -9.64 16.56
CA PRO A 156 -3.81 -9.18 16.60
C PRO A 156 -4.22 -8.43 15.33
N THR A 157 -5.28 -8.90 14.68
CA THR A 157 -5.78 -8.30 13.43
C THR A 157 -7.07 -7.52 13.68
N VAL A 158 -7.05 -6.21 13.41
CA VAL A 158 -8.17 -5.30 13.63
C VAL A 158 -8.88 -5.05 12.30
N SER A 159 -10.12 -5.53 12.20
CA SER A 159 -10.93 -5.36 10.98
C SER A 159 -11.50 -3.94 10.86
N LEU A 160 -11.33 -3.32 9.69
CA LEU A 160 -11.82 -2.00 9.33
C LEU A 160 -12.70 -2.09 8.08
N HIS A 161 -13.93 -1.58 8.16
CA HIS A 161 -14.89 -1.62 7.06
C HIS A 161 -14.85 -0.34 6.24
N LEU A 162 -14.43 -0.47 4.97
CA LEU A 162 -14.40 0.59 3.97
C LEU A 162 -15.80 0.76 3.37
N VAL A 163 -16.24 2.02 3.20
CA VAL A 163 -17.60 2.36 2.74
C VAL A 163 -17.66 3.21 1.49
N ASP A 164 -16.53 3.76 1.05
CA ASP A 164 -16.43 4.58 -0.17
C ASP A 164 -15.62 3.84 -1.23
N PRO A 165 -16.20 3.53 -2.40
CA PRO A 165 -15.55 2.72 -3.43
C PRO A 165 -14.34 3.39 -4.08
N HIS A 166 -14.13 4.70 -3.93
CA HIS A 166 -12.88 5.35 -4.35
C HIS A 166 -11.69 4.87 -3.53
N PHE A 167 -11.94 4.40 -2.31
CA PHE A 167 -10.96 3.86 -1.39
C PHE A 167 -11.16 2.35 -1.20
N TYR A 168 -11.07 1.61 -2.31
CA TYR A 168 -11.41 0.19 -2.38
C TYR A 168 -10.36 -0.73 -1.72
N HIS A 169 -9.17 -0.20 -1.45
CA HIS A 169 -8.10 -0.82 -0.66
C HIS A 169 -7.80 0.01 0.58
N LEU A 170 -7.43 -0.64 1.69
CA LEU A 170 -7.05 0.06 2.92
C LEU A 170 -5.93 1.08 2.69
N ASP A 171 -4.93 0.73 1.90
CA ASP A 171 -3.75 1.56 1.61
C ASP A 171 -4.07 2.84 0.81
N THR A 172 -5.27 2.96 0.27
CA THR A 172 -5.75 4.21 -0.35
C THR A 172 -6.43 5.14 0.67
N ALA A 173 -6.80 4.61 1.84
CA ALA A 173 -7.52 5.31 2.90
C ALA A 173 -6.70 5.51 4.18
N LEU A 174 -5.58 4.80 4.33
CA LEU A 174 -4.78 4.77 5.55
C LEU A 174 -3.36 4.29 5.24
N PHE A 175 -2.36 4.88 5.90
CA PHE A 175 -1.01 4.31 5.96
C PHE A 175 -0.38 4.50 7.33
N ALA A 176 0.60 3.66 7.65
CA ALA A 176 1.42 3.80 8.85
C ALA A 176 2.48 4.87 8.63
N LEU A 177 2.51 5.88 9.51
CA LEU A 177 3.55 6.92 9.51
C LEU A 177 4.81 6.44 10.22
N ASP A 178 4.64 5.71 11.31
CA ASP A 178 5.71 5.11 12.09
C ASP A 178 5.21 3.83 12.78
N GLU A 179 5.97 3.32 13.76
CA GLU A 179 5.60 2.10 14.48
C GLU A 179 4.34 2.21 15.33
N SER A 180 3.85 3.42 15.59
CA SER A 180 2.80 3.70 16.56
C SER A 180 1.67 4.58 16.05
N ASN A 181 1.85 5.26 14.92
CA ASN A 181 0.87 6.22 14.42
C ASN A 181 0.58 6.06 12.92
N ILE A 182 -0.58 6.57 12.53
CA ILE A 182 -1.13 6.45 11.18
C ILE A 182 -1.54 7.82 10.63
N ALA A 183 -1.69 7.90 9.31
CA ALA A 183 -2.53 8.90 8.67
C ALA A 183 -3.72 8.22 8.00
N TYR A 184 -4.92 8.83 8.05
CA TYR A 184 -6.11 8.24 7.42
C TYR A 184 -7.17 9.29 7.06
N TYR A 185 -8.09 8.92 6.17
CA TYR A 185 -9.29 9.70 5.85
C TYR A 185 -10.53 9.06 6.51
N PRO A 186 -11.15 9.70 7.53
CA PRO A 186 -12.29 9.12 8.25
C PRO A 186 -13.48 8.76 7.37
N GLY A 187 -13.74 9.55 6.31
CA GLY A 187 -14.88 9.35 5.41
C GLY A 187 -14.82 8.07 4.56
N ALA A 188 -13.67 7.39 4.51
CA ALA A 188 -13.54 6.09 3.86
C ALA A 188 -14.08 4.93 4.72
N PHE A 189 -14.31 5.14 6.02
CA PHE A 189 -14.60 4.08 6.99
C PHE A 189 -16.00 4.16 7.59
N SER A 190 -16.58 3.01 7.95
CA SER A 190 -17.80 2.93 8.75
C SER A 190 -17.66 3.63 10.11
N GLU A 191 -18.77 4.06 10.72
CA GLU A 191 -18.75 4.73 12.03
C GLU A 191 -18.05 3.90 13.11
N GLY A 192 -18.26 2.57 13.12
CA GLY A 192 -17.61 1.67 14.07
C GLY A 192 -16.09 1.61 13.86
N SER A 193 -15.64 1.51 12.61
CA SER A 193 -14.21 1.53 12.29
C SER A 193 -13.56 2.88 12.62
N GLN A 194 -14.27 4.00 12.43
CA GLN A 194 -13.78 5.31 12.88
C GLN A 194 -13.61 5.38 14.40
N GLN A 195 -14.52 4.81 15.19
CA GLN A 195 -14.38 4.76 16.66
C GLN A 195 -13.17 3.93 17.08
N VAL A 196 -12.95 2.77 16.43
CA VAL A 196 -11.78 1.93 16.67
C VAL A 196 -10.49 2.69 16.36
N LEU A 197 -10.40 3.33 15.18
CA LEU A 197 -9.21 4.09 14.78
C LEU A 197 -8.91 5.24 15.75
N LYS A 198 -9.94 5.99 16.19
CA LYS A 198 -9.77 7.06 17.19
C LYS A 198 -9.30 6.54 18.55
N ALA A 199 -9.74 5.35 18.95
CA ALA A 199 -9.34 4.74 20.22
C ALA A 199 -7.90 4.20 20.17
N LEU A 200 -7.50 3.59 19.06
CA LEU A 200 -6.16 3.01 18.89
C LEU A 200 -5.10 4.07 18.55
N PHE A 201 -5.47 5.12 17.79
CA PHE A 201 -4.57 6.15 17.27
C PHE A 201 -5.14 7.55 17.54
N PRO A 202 -5.16 8.01 18.82
CA PRO A 202 -5.71 9.32 19.18
C PRO A 202 -4.94 10.50 18.55
N ASP A 203 -3.66 10.30 18.21
CA ASP A 203 -2.77 11.29 17.61
C ASP A 203 -2.62 11.13 16.09
N ALA A 204 -3.52 10.37 15.45
CA ALA A 204 -3.49 10.12 14.01
C ALA A 204 -3.59 11.41 13.19
N VAL A 205 -2.84 11.45 12.08
CA VAL A 205 -2.94 12.53 11.11
C VAL A 205 -4.19 12.34 10.26
N VAL A 206 -5.14 13.27 10.35
CA VAL A 206 -6.41 13.20 9.62
C VAL A 206 -6.27 13.92 8.28
N SER A 207 -6.51 13.19 7.20
CA SER A 207 -6.51 13.72 5.83
C SER A 207 -7.88 14.29 5.45
N ALA A 208 -7.89 15.36 4.65
CA ALA A 208 -9.10 15.83 3.97
C ALA A 208 -9.43 14.93 2.77
N ARG A 209 -10.69 14.95 2.33
CA ARG A 209 -11.12 14.15 1.17
C ARG A 209 -10.31 14.46 -0.09
N GLU A 210 -10.02 15.73 -0.32
CA GLU A 210 -9.32 16.21 -1.52
C GLU A 210 -7.92 15.60 -1.62
N ASP A 211 -7.15 15.62 -0.54
CA ASP A 211 -5.82 15.00 -0.47
C ASP A 211 -5.88 13.47 -0.59
N ALA A 212 -6.90 12.85 0.02
CA ALA A 212 -7.11 11.41 -0.08
C ALA A 212 -7.41 10.98 -1.53
N LEU A 213 -8.27 11.72 -2.24
CA LEU A 213 -8.56 11.50 -3.66
C LEU A 213 -7.36 11.78 -4.57
N ALA A 214 -6.42 12.62 -4.11
CA ALA A 214 -5.13 12.82 -4.76
C ALA A 214 -4.11 11.69 -4.49
N PHE A 215 -4.53 10.59 -3.85
CA PHE A 215 -3.70 9.47 -3.42
C PHE A 215 -2.66 9.84 -2.35
N GLY A 216 -2.89 10.91 -1.58
CA GLY A 216 -2.01 11.31 -0.48
C GLY A 216 -1.85 10.26 0.62
N LEU A 217 -2.85 9.38 0.79
CA LEU A 217 -2.80 8.30 1.77
C LEU A 217 -2.17 7.02 1.21
N ASN A 218 -1.96 6.92 -0.10
CA ASN A 218 -1.22 5.82 -0.72
C ASN A 218 0.29 6.07 -0.65
N SER A 219 0.77 6.26 0.58
CA SER A 219 2.10 6.73 0.92
C SER A 219 2.89 5.67 1.67
N ILE A 220 4.22 5.77 1.57
CA ILE A 220 5.17 4.93 2.31
C ILE A 220 5.92 5.83 3.29
N SER A 221 6.14 5.36 4.52
CA SER A 221 6.99 6.06 5.48
C SER A 221 8.02 5.13 6.11
N ASP A 222 9.20 5.70 6.36
CA ASP A 222 10.28 5.06 7.12
C ASP A 222 10.31 5.49 8.60
N GLY A 223 9.28 6.21 9.08
CA GLY A 223 9.21 6.78 10.43
C GLY A 223 9.73 8.22 10.53
N ARG A 224 10.40 8.73 9.49
CA ARG A 224 10.84 10.13 9.37
C ARG A 224 10.45 10.73 8.02
N ASN A 225 10.86 10.10 6.93
CA ASN A 225 10.54 10.51 5.57
C ASN A 225 9.20 9.89 5.15
N VAL A 226 8.35 10.67 4.48
CA VAL A 226 7.07 10.19 3.94
C VAL A 226 7.05 10.45 2.44
N VAL A 227 7.11 9.39 1.64
CA VAL A 227 6.96 9.48 0.19
C VAL A 227 5.47 9.58 -0.13
N ILE A 228 5.05 10.74 -0.64
CA ILE A 228 3.65 11.15 -0.75
C ILE A 228 3.34 11.75 -2.12
N ALA A 229 2.12 11.55 -2.60
CA ALA A 229 1.65 12.16 -3.86
C ALA A 229 1.76 13.70 -3.80
N GLN A 230 2.40 14.30 -4.82
CA GLN A 230 2.69 15.74 -4.83
C GLN A 230 1.45 16.64 -4.80
N ASP A 231 0.29 16.15 -5.22
CA ASP A 231 -0.96 16.91 -5.29
C ASP A 231 -1.70 16.95 -3.93
N ALA A 232 -1.29 16.15 -2.95
CA ALA A 232 -1.90 16.07 -1.62
C ALA A 232 -1.36 17.16 -0.66
N THR A 233 -1.43 18.41 -1.09
CA THR A 233 -0.76 19.55 -0.44
C THR A 233 -1.21 19.79 0.99
N GLY A 234 -2.50 19.60 1.30
CA GLY A 234 -3.02 19.77 2.66
C GLY A 234 -2.49 18.70 3.61
N LEU A 235 -2.37 17.46 3.13
CA LEU A 235 -1.80 16.36 3.89
C LEU A 235 -0.29 16.50 4.05
N ILE A 236 0.42 17.02 3.04
CA ILE A 236 1.85 17.36 3.13
C ILE A 236 2.11 18.32 4.29
N ASP A 237 1.37 19.44 4.35
CA ASP A 237 1.51 20.44 5.41
C ASP A 237 1.22 19.83 6.79
N SER A 238 0.18 18.98 6.87
CA SER A 238 -0.20 18.30 8.12
C SER A 238 0.91 17.34 8.58
N ILE A 239 1.48 16.55 7.67
CA ILE A 239 2.57 15.61 7.97
C ILE A 239 3.82 16.35 8.45
N GLU A 240 4.19 17.46 7.81
CA GLU A 240 5.29 18.32 8.25
C GLU A 240 5.04 18.89 9.65
N ALA A 241 3.82 19.37 9.93
CA ALA A 241 3.44 19.87 11.25
C ALA A 241 3.54 18.81 12.37
N HIS A 242 3.43 17.52 12.04
CA HIS A 242 3.63 16.39 12.96
C HIS A 242 5.10 15.92 13.04
N GLY A 243 6.02 16.67 12.45
CA GLY A 243 7.46 16.51 12.57
C GLY A 243 8.08 15.48 11.63
N TYR A 244 7.33 14.99 10.64
CA TYR A 244 7.84 14.14 9.57
C TYR A 244 8.40 15.02 8.43
N VAL A 245 9.10 14.39 7.49
CA VAL A 245 9.66 15.02 6.28
C VAL A 245 8.89 14.49 5.07
N PRO A 246 7.86 15.19 4.58
CA PRO A 246 7.18 14.80 3.35
C PRO A 246 8.12 14.95 2.14
N ILE A 247 8.08 13.97 1.24
CA ILE A 247 8.82 13.93 -0.02
C ILE A 247 7.80 13.75 -1.15
N PRO A 248 7.37 14.85 -1.79
CA PRO A 248 6.43 14.82 -2.90
C PRO A 248 6.98 14.03 -4.09
N VAL A 249 6.17 13.14 -4.67
CA VAL A 249 6.48 12.40 -5.90
C VAL A 249 5.33 12.48 -6.91
N ASP A 250 5.68 12.42 -8.19
CA ASP A 250 4.72 12.28 -9.30
C ASP A 250 4.60 10.81 -9.71
N LEU A 251 3.40 10.27 -9.55
CA LEU A 251 2.99 8.93 -9.99
C LEU A 251 1.67 9.01 -10.77
N SER A 252 1.48 10.09 -11.51
CA SER A 252 0.24 10.38 -12.24
C SER A 252 -0.16 9.28 -13.24
N GLU A 253 0.79 8.56 -13.84
CA GLU A 253 0.46 7.45 -14.74
C GLU A 253 -0.10 6.24 -13.98
N PHE A 254 0.46 5.92 -12.82
CA PHE A 254 -0.06 4.87 -11.94
C PHE A 254 -1.44 5.21 -11.37
N ARG A 255 -1.69 6.50 -11.13
CA ARG A 255 -2.99 6.99 -10.66
C ARG A 255 -4.12 6.68 -11.65
N LYS A 256 -3.85 6.59 -12.96
CA LYS A 256 -4.84 6.19 -13.97
C LYS A 256 -5.41 4.78 -13.74
N ALA A 257 -4.63 3.90 -13.11
CA ALA A 257 -5.07 2.57 -12.68
C ALA A 257 -5.56 2.54 -11.22
N GLY A 258 -5.54 3.68 -10.52
CA GLY A 258 -5.99 3.79 -9.14
C GLY A 258 -4.95 3.32 -8.12
N GLY A 259 -3.66 3.56 -8.36
CA GLY A 259 -2.57 3.30 -7.40
C GLY A 259 -1.59 4.47 -7.24
N GLY A 260 -0.85 4.46 -6.14
CA GLY A 260 0.19 5.45 -5.80
C GLY A 260 1.48 4.77 -5.31
N ALA A 261 2.25 5.47 -4.45
CA ALA A 261 3.57 5.01 -4.04
C ALA A 261 3.52 3.72 -3.22
N LYS A 262 2.52 3.60 -2.32
CA LYS A 262 2.33 2.38 -1.53
C LYS A 262 1.91 1.20 -2.38
N CYS A 263 0.96 1.36 -3.30
CA CYS A 263 0.54 0.25 -4.17
C CYS A 263 1.72 -0.35 -4.94
N CYS A 264 2.64 0.50 -5.43
CA CYS A 264 3.83 0.05 -6.17
C CYS A 264 4.90 -0.65 -5.31
N THR A 265 4.72 -0.71 -3.99
CA THR A 265 5.80 -1.03 -3.03
C THR A 265 5.36 -2.08 -2.01
N GLN A 266 5.79 -3.31 -2.23
CA GLN A 266 5.68 -4.38 -1.23
C GLN A 266 6.81 -4.24 -0.21
N GLU A 267 6.48 -3.96 1.06
CA GLU A 267 7.50 -3.95 2.10
C GLU A 267 7.79 -5.39 2.57
N ILE A 268 9.07 -5.70 2.76
CA ILE A 268 9.55 -6.97 3.27
C ILE A 268 10.02 -6.73 4.70
N ARG A 269 9.15 -7.05 5.67
CA ARG A 269 9.46 -6.94 7.10
C ARG A 269 10.10 -8.25 7.58
N GLY A 270 11.32 -8.16 8.06
CA GLY A 270 12.12 -9.27 8.58
C GLY A 270 12.64 -9.01 9.99
#